data_AF-A0A832NTD5-F1
#
_entry.id   AF-A0A832NTD5-F1
#
_cell.length_a   1.000
_cell.length_b   1.000
_cell.length_c   1.000
_cell.angle_alpha   90.00
_cell.angle_beta   90.00
_cell.angle_gamma   90.00
#
_symmetry.space_group_name_H-M   'P 1'
#
loop_
_entity.id
_entity.type
_entity.pdbx_description
1 polymer ?
#
loop_
_entity_poly.entity_id
_entity_poly.type
_entity_poly.pdbx_seq_one_letter_code
_entity_poly.pdbx_strand_id
1 'polypeptide(L)'
;VKSTVKKVFWYVIIGVGIGAAIHNWIPASAILLVLGEHNPFSVLIATFIGIPMYADIFGTIPIAEALWAKGVGVGTILSFMMGVTALSLPSLVMLRKAVKPKLLGLFFLIVTVGIILIGYMFNAFGYLFF
;
A
#
# COMPACT_ATOMS: atom_id res chain seq x y z
N VAL A 1 18.78 5.58 -23.25
CA VAL A 1 17.79 6.41 -22.51
C VAL A 1 16.63 6.90 -23.40
N LYS A 2 16.86 7.63 -24.50
CA LYS A 2 15.78 8.12 -25.39
C LYS A 2 14.80 7.05 -25.90
N SER A 3 15.29 5.86 -26.25
CA SER A 3 14.45 4.74 -26.72
C SER A 3 13.56 4.15 -25.63
N THR A 4 14.04 4.04 -24.40
CA THR A 4 13.28 3.58 -23.23
C THR A 4 12.18 4.55 -22.87
N VAL A 5 12.49 5.85 -22.81
CA VAL A 5 11.51 6.90 -22.49
C VAL A 5 10.37 6.89 -23.51
N LYS A 6 10.66 6.79 -24.81
CA LYS A 6 9.63 6.74 -25.86
C LYS A 6 8.70 5.53 -25.74
N LYS A 7 9.22 4.37 -25.31
CA LYS A 7 8.41 3.17 -25.07
C LYS A 7 7.55 3.34 -23.81
N VAL A 8 8.15 3.73 -22.69
CA VAL A 8 7.47 3.93 -21.40
C VAL A 8 6.39 5.01 -21.50
N PHE A 9 6.62 6.07 -22.27
CA PHE A 9 5.67 7.16 -22.48
C PHE A 9 4.28 6.66 -22.91
N TRP A 10 4.21 5.78 -23.91
CA TRP A 10 2.93 5.24 -24.37
C TRP A 10 2.26 4.35 -23.33
N TYR A 11 3.03 3.54 -22.60
CA TYR A 11 2.50 2.73 -21.50
C TYR A 11 1.96 3.60 -20.35
N VAL A 12 2.64 4.72 -20.03
CA VAL A 12 2.17 5.68 -19.02
C VAL A 12 0.88 6.34 -19.48
N ILE A 13 0.78 6.81 -20.73
CA ILE A 13 -0.45 7.42 -21.24
C ILE A 13 -1.63 6.44 -21.19
N ILE A 14 -1.42 5.18 -21.57
CA ILE A 14 -2.46 4.15 -21.49
C ILE A 14 -2.85 3.89 -20.03
N GLY A 15 -1.87 3.70 -19.14
CA GLY A 15 -2.12 3.47 -17.71
C GLY A 15 -2.85 4.61 -17.04
N VAL A 16 -2.42 5.85 -17.29
CA VAL A 16 -3.08 7.07 -16.79
C VAL A 16 -4.48 7.22 -17.40
N GLY A 17 -4.66 6.95 -18.70
CA GLY A 17 -5.96 7.00 -19.36
C GLY A 17 -6.96 6.02 -18.76
N ILE A 18 -6.54 4.78 -18.51
CA ILE A 18 -7.36 3.77 -17.81
C ILE A 18 -7.65 4.24 -16.38
N GLY A 19 -6.61 4.69 -15.65
CA GLY A 19 -6.74 5.21 -14.29
C GLY A 19 -7.70 6.39 -14.17
N ALA A 20 -7.69 7.29 -15.16
CA ALA A 20 -8.59 8.42 -15.28
C ALA A 20 -10.02 7.99 -15.61
N ALA A 21 -10.20 7.00 -16.51
CA ALA A 21 -11.52 6.47 -16.84
C ALA A 21 -12.20 5.77 -15.65
N ILE A 22 -11.42 5.12 -14.78
CA ILE A 22 -11.92 4.50 -13.54
C ILE A 22 -11.84 5.43 -12.32
N HIS A 23 -11.42 6.69 -12.52
CA HIS A 23 -11.28 7.64 -11.44
C HIS A 23 -12.66 7.96 -10.86
N ASN A 24 -12.79 7.85 -9.53
CA ASN A 24 -14.07 7.93 -8.80
C ASN A 24 -15.11 6.84 -9.08
N TRP A 25 -14.74 5.71 -9.71
CA TRP A 25 -15.64 4.57 -9.84
C TRP A 25 -16.04 3.98 -8.46
N ILE A 26 -15.13 4.05 -7.49
CA ILE A 26 -15.38 3.61 -6.11
C ILE A 26 -15.81 4.83 -5.27
N PRO A 27 -17.06 4.86 -4.76
CA PRO A 27 -17.55 5.97 -3.97
C PRO A 27 -16.78 6.08 -2.66
N ALA A 28 -16.59 7.31 -2.17
CA ALA A 28 -15.86 7.57 -0.93
C ALA A 28 -16.49 6.86 0.27
N SER A 29 -17.82 6.72 0.31
CA SER A 29 -18.55 5.99 1.35
C SER A 29 -18.15 4.51 1.44
N ALA A 30 -17.92 3.84 0.31
CA ALA A 30 -17.47 2.45 0.30
C ALA A 30 -16.03 2.33 0.83
N ILE A 31 -15.15 3.27 0.47
CA ILE A 31 -13.78 3.31 0.98
C ILE A 31 -13.78 3.57 2.48
N LEU A 32 -14.59 4.50 2.97
CA LEU A 32 -14.70 4.80 4.41
C LEU A 32 -15.32 3.66 5.21
N LEU A 33 -16.24 2.89 4.63
CA LEU A 33 -16.79 1.70 5.29
C LEU A 33 -15.70 0.63 5.52
N VAL A 34 -14.79 0.47 4.56
CA VAL A 34 -13.75 -0.58 4.60
C VAL A 34 -12.45 -0.12 5.27
N LEU A 35 -12.02 1.12 5.02
CA LEU A 35 -10.73 1.69 5.42
C LEU A 35 -10.85 2.91 6.32
N GLY A 36 -12.06 3.38 6.63
CA GLY A 36 -12.26 4.56 7.47
C GLY A 36 -11.79 4.36 8.91
N GLU A 37 -11.64 5.46 9.63
CA GLU A 37 -11.11 5.47 11.00
C GLU A 37 -11.96 4.68 12.00
N HIS A 38 -13.27 4.58 11.76
CA HIS A 38 -14.18 3.83 12.63
C HIS A 38 -14.09 2.30 12.48
N ASN A 39 -13.40 1.80 11.46
CA ASN A 39 -13.23 0.37 11.26
C ASN A 39 -11.89 -0.10 11.87
N PRO A 40 -11.91 -0.91 12.94
CA PRO A 40 -10.67 -1.38 13.56
C PRO A 40 -9.86 -2.28 12.62
N PHE A 41 -10.47 -2.90 11.60
CA PHE A 41 -9.76 -3.77 10.65
C PHE A 41 -9.07 -3.00 9.52
N SER A 42 -9.25 -1.69 9.42
CA SER A 42 -8.70 -0.86 8.33
C SER A 42 -7.20 -1.07 8.13
N VAL A 43 -6.41 -1.08 9.20
CA VAL A 43 -4.95 -1.29 9.17
C VAL A 43 -4.59 -2.67 8.62
N LEU A 44 -5.29 -3.72 9.03
CA LEU A 44 -5.05 -5.08 8.53
C LEU A 44 -5.37 -5.17 7.04
N ILE A 45 -6.55 -4.66 6.65
CA ILE A 45 -7.02 -4.69 5.26
C ILE A 45 -6.02 -3.94 4.38
N ALA A 46 -5.63 -2.73 4.78
CA ALA A 46 -4.63 -1.93 4.09
C ALA A 46 -3.29 -2.65 3.94
N THR A 47 -2.79 -3.28 5.00
CA THR A 47 -1.53 -4.04 5.00
C THR A 47 -1.58 -5.22 4.03
N PHE A 48 -2.63 -6.04 4.10
CA PHE A 48 -2.78 -7.24 3.25
C PHE A 48 -3.10 -6.93 1.79
N ILE A 49 -3.75 -5.78 1.50
CA ILE A 49 -3.89 -5.28 0.12
C ILE A 49 -2.54 -4.74 -0.39
N GLY A 50 -1.74 -4.13 0.48
CA GLY A 50 -0.42 -3.62 0.14
C GLY A 50 0.57 -4.73 -0.24
N ILE A 51 0.68 -5.78 0.58
CA ILE A 51 1.64 -6.90 0.41
C ILE A 51 1.75 -7.46 -1.03
N PRO A 52 0.67 -7.81 -1.75
CA PRO A 52 0.79 -8.35 -3.11
C PRO A 52 1.13 -7.27 -4.14
N MET A 53 0.96 -5.99 -3.81
CA MET A 53 1.21 -4.89 -4.71
C MET A 53 2.73 -4.70 -4.87
N TYR A 54 3.23 -4.96 -6.07
CA TYR A 54 4.62 -4.65 -6.42
C TYR A 54 4.68 -3.23 -6.96
N ALA A 55 4.91 -2.27 -6.07
CA ALA A 55 5.08 -0.88 -6.44
C ALA A 55 6.19 -0.23 -5.60
N ASP A 56 6.76 0.83 -6.16
CA ASP A 56 7.75 1.65 -5.47
C ASP A 56 7.09 2.60 -4.47
N ILE A 57 7.80 3.00 -3.41
CA ILE A 57 7.30 3.94 -2.40
C ILE A 57 6.77 5.22 -3.06
N PHE A 58 7.53 5.81 -4.00
CA PHE A 58 7.12 7.05 -4.67
C PHE A 58 5.88 6.83 -5.54
N GLY A 59 5.75 5.64 -6.15
CA GLY A 59 4.58 5.24 -6.92
C GLY A 59 3.30 5.11 -6.08
N THR A 60 3.44 4.92 -4.76
CA THR A 60 2.29 4.80 -3.84
C THR A 60 1.80 6.13 -3.29
N ILE A 61 2.57 7.22 -3.42
CA ILE A 61 2.22 8.55 -2.88
C ILE A 61 0.88 9.05 -3.44
N PRO A 62 0.59 9.01 -4.76
CA PRO A 62 -0.70 9.49 -5.28
C PRO A 62 -1.89 8.68 -4.73
N ILE A 63 -1.69 7.39 -4.46
CA ILE A 63 -2.71 6.53 -3.85
C ILE A 63 -2.92 6.94 -2.39
N ALA A 64 -1.84 7.16 -1.65
CA ALA A 64 -1.87 7.62 -0.27
C ALA A 64 -2.60 8.98 -0.15
N GLU A 65 -2.29 9.94 -1.02
CA GLU A 65 -2.98 11.23 -1.07
C GLU A 65 -4.47 11.09 -1.38
N ALA A 66 -4.84 10.21 -2.33
CA ALA A 66 -6.24 9.96 -2.67
C ALA A 66 -7.03 9.32 -1.51
N LEU A 67 -6.39 8.43 -0.74
CA LEU A 67 -7.00 7.83 0.46
C LEU A 67 -7.10 8.84 1.61
N TRP A 68 -6.07 9.66 1.79
CA TRP A 68 -6.04 10.75 2.77
C TRP A 68 -7.17 11.75 2.52
N ALA A 69 -7.31 12.20 1.27
CA ALA A 69 -8.38 13.11 0.85
C ALA A 69 -9.79 12.52 1.06
N LYS A 70 -9.92 11.19 1.15
CA LYS A 70 -11.18 10.49 1.44
C LYS A 70 -11.42 10.25 2.93
N GLY A 71 -10.55 10.73 3.83
CA GLY A 71 -10.70 10.59 5.29
C GLY A 71 -10.24 9.26 5.86
N VAL A 72 -9.35 8.54 5.16
CA VAL A 72 -8.70 7.35 5.71
C VAL A 72 -7.61 7.79 6.69
N GLY A 73 -7.56 7.15 7.87
CA GLY A 73 -6.57 7.49 8.91
C GLY A 73 -5.11 7.32 8.47
N VAL A 74 -4.22 8.17 8.99
CA VAL A 74 -2.79 8.21 8.62
C VAL A 74 -2.14 6.84 8.79
N GLY A 75 -2.36 6.19 9.93
CA GLY A 75 -1.76 4.89 10.23
C GLY A 75 -2.22 3.78 9.30
N THR A 76 -3.47 3.82 8.84
CA THR A 76 -3.99 2.92 7.82
C THR A 76 -3.26 3.11 6.49
N ILE A 77 -3.07 4.36 6.05
CA ILE A 77 -2.35 4.68 4.81
C ILE A 77 -0.88 4.27 4.90
N LEU A 78 -0.22 4.56 6.02
CA LEU A 78 1.16 4.15 6.26
C LEU A 78 1.31 2.63 6.24
N SER A 79 0.36 1.91 6.84
CA SER A 79 0.38 0.44 6.85
C SER A 79 0.28 -0.16 5.44
N PHE A 80 -0.53 0.45 4.57
CA PHE A 80 -0.59 0.11 3.15
C PHE A 80 0.78 0.36 2.48
N MET A 81 1.31 1.57 2.57
CA MET A 81 2.59 1.94 1.92
C MET A 81 3.75 1.05 2.38
N MET A 82 3.83 0.74 3.68
CA MET A 82 4.84 -0.18 4.22
C MET A 82 4.63 -1.61 3.72
N GLY A 83 3.38 -2.08 3.63
CA GLY A 83 3.06 -3.41 3.10
C GLY A 83 3.49 -3.59 1.64
N VAL A 84 3.18 -2.60 0.79
CA VAL A 84 3.57 -2.55 -0.63
C VAL A 84 5.09 -2.70 -0.79
N THR A 85 5.85 -2.07 0.10
CA THR A 85 7.28 -1.83 -0.12
C THR A 85 8.15 -2.84 0.59
N ALA A 86 7.78 -3.25 1.81
CA ALA A 86 8.54 -4.19 2.62
C ALA A 86 8.26 -5.67 2.29
N LEU A 87 7.05 -6.00 1.82
CA LEU A 87 6.58 -7.39 1.72
C LEU A 87 6.09 -7.80 0.32
N SER A 88 6.49 -7.07 -0.73
CA SER A 88 6.01 -7.33 -2.09
C SER A 88 6.14 -8.80 -2.50
N LEU A 89 5.05 -9.39 -3.03
CA LEU A 89 5.00 -10.80 -3.42
C LEU A 89 6.14 -11.23 -4.36
N PRO A 90 6.53 -10.45 -5.40
CA PRO A 90 7.66 -10.81 -6.26
C PRO A 90 8.98 -10.92 -5.50
N SER A 91 9.24 -10.02 -4.55
CA SER A 91 10.47 -10.04 -3.75
C SER A 91 10.56 -11.29 -2.87
N LEU A 92 9.44 -11.70 -2.24
CA LEU A 92 9.35 -12.92 -1.44
C LEU A 92 9.60 -14.18 -2.29
N VAL A 93 9.05 -14.22 -3.51
CA VAL A 93 9.27 -15.34 -4.45
C VAL A 93 10.73 -15.42 -4.86
N MET A 94 11.39 -14.28 -5.11
CA MET A 94 12.81 -14.24 -5.41
C MET A 94 13.66 -14.68 -4.21
N LEU A 95 13.37 -14.17 -3.01
CA LEU A 95 14.06 -14.52 -1.76
C LEU A 95 13.93 -16.00 -1.39
N ARG A 96 12.80 -16.64 -1.73
CA ARG A 96 12.58 -18.08 -1.49
C ARG A 96 13.64 -18.96 -2.18
N LYS A 97 14.28 -18.50 -3.26
CA LYS A 97 15.36 -19.23 -3.93
C LYS A 97 16.69 -19.19 -3.16
N ALA A 98 16.90 -18.19 -2.32
CA ALA A 98 18.14 -17.98 -1.57
C ALA A 98 18.00 -18.27 -0.06
N VAL A 99 16.79 -18.17 0.50
CA VAL A 99 16.52 -18.27 1.94
C VAL A 99 15.59 -19.45 2.24
N LYS A 100 15.83 -20.13 3.36
CA LYS A 100 14.98 -21.26 3.81
C LYS A 100 13.53 -20.78 3.99
N PRO A 101 12.50 -21.52 3.51
CA PRO A 101 11.10 -21.12 3.61
C PRO A 101 10.64 -20.78 5.05
N LYS A 102 11.18 -21.49 6.05
CA LYS A 102 10.89 -21.23 7.47
C LYS A 102 11.35 -19.84 7.92
N LEU A 103 12.53 -19.39 7.48
CA LEU A 103 13.06 -18.06 7.80
C LEU A 103 12.29 -16.96 7.06
N LEU A 104 11.88 -17.22 5.82
CA LEU A 104 11.06 -16.29 5.05
C LEU A 104 9.67 -16.10 5.68
N GLY A 105 9.05 -17.18 6.18
CA GLY A 105 7.79 -17.10 6.91
C GLY A 105 7.93 -16.30 8.21
N LEU A 106 9.03 -16.48 8.95
CA LEU A 106 9.30 -15.69 10.15
C LEU A 106 9.52 -14.21 9.84
N PHE A 107 10.29 -13.89 8.79
CA PHE A 107 10.48 -12.52 8.31
C PHE A 107 9.15 -11.87 7.96
N PHE A 108 8.33 -12.54 7.14
CA PHE A 108 7.02 -12.07 6.74
C PHE A 108 6.14 -11.76 7.95
N LEU A 109 6.11 -12.66 8.93
CA LEU A 109 5.31 -12.51 10.14
C LEU A 109 5.79 -11.33 10.99
N ILE A 110 7.09 -11.22 11.27
CA ILE A 110 7.65 -10.14 12.08
C ILE A 110 7.38 -8.78 11.44
N VAL A 111 7.62 -8.66 10.13
CA VAL A 111 7.40 -7.41 9.41
C VAL A 111 5.92 -7.07 9.35
N THR A 112 5.04 -8.04 9.06
CA THR A 112 3.58 -7.81 9.03
C THR A 112 3.08 -7.33 10.39
N VAL A 113 3.52 -7.97 11.48
CA VAL A 113 3.18 -7.56 12.84
C VAL A 113 3.70 -6.15 13.13
N GLY A 114 4.94 -5.84 12.76
CA GLY A 114 5.51 -4.50 12.91
C GLY A 114 4.71 -3.43 12.17
N ILE A 115 4.34 -3.69 10.92
CA ILE A 115 3.51 -2.79 10.09
C ILE A 115 2.15 -2.53 10.76
N ILE A 116 1.49 -3.59 11.23
CA ILE A 116 0.18 -3.48 11.89
C ILE A 116 0.30 -2.69 13.20
N LEU A 117 1.31 -2.99 14.02
CA LEU A 117 1.56 -2.27 15.27
C LEU A 117 1.80 -0.78 15.03
N ILE A 118 2.65 -0.44 14.07
CA ILE A 118 2.93 0.96 13.71
C ILE A 118 1.67 1.63 13.17
N GLY A 119 0.90 0.95 12.30
CA GLY A 119 -0.34 1.48 11.76
C GLY A 119 -1.37 1.81 12.83
N TYR A 120 -1.59 0.90 13.79
CA TYR A 120 -2.46 1.18 14.92
C TYR A 120 -1.92 2.25 15.85
N MET A 121 -0.61 2.25 16.11
CA MET A 121 0.03 3.27 16.94
C MET A 121 -0.15 4.67 16.33
N PHE A 122 -0.02 4.82 15.01
CA PHE A 122 -0.27 6.09 14.34
C PHE A 122 -1.74 6.49 14.31
N ASN A 123 -2.68 5.54 14.17
CA ASN A 123 -4.11 5.88 14.29
C ASN A 123 -4.47 6.26 15.73
N ALA A 124 -3.86 5.62 16.73
CA ALA A 124 -4.15 5.87 18.14
C ALA A 124 -3.50 7.16 18.66
N PHE A 125 -2.24 7.44 18.30
CA PHE A 125 -1.48 8.58 18.83
C PHE A 125 -1.21 9.68 17.80
N GLY A 126 -1.69 9.53 16.56
CA GLY A 126 -1.49 10.51 15.50
C GLY A 126 -1.97 11.92 15.86
N TYR A 127 -3.01 12.02 16.69
CA TYR A 127 -3.54 13.29 17.19
C TYR A 127 -2.58 14.07 18.10
N LEU A 128 -1.51 13.44 18.62
CA LEU A 128 -0.49 14.13 19.44
C LEU A 128 0.55 14.87 18.60
N PHE A 129 0.67 14.54 17.32
CA PHE A 129 1.67 15.10 16.42
C PHE A 129 1.14 16.24 15.54
N PHE A 130 -0.16 16.55 15.63
CA PHE A 130 -0.85 17.60 14.88
C PHE A 130 -1.69 18.50 15.77
#